data_AF-A0A661I8I9-F1
#
_entry.id   AF-A0A661I8I9-F1
#
_cell.length_a   1.000
_cell.length_b   1.000
_cell.length_c   1.000
_cell.angle_alpha   90.00
_cell.angle_beta   90.00
_cell.angle_gamma   90.00
#
_symmetry.space_group_name_H-M   'P 1'
#
loop_
_entity.id
_entity.type
_entity.pdbx_description
1 polymer ?
#
loop_
_entity_poly.entity_id
_entity_poly.type
_entity_poly.pdbx_seq_one_letter_code
_entity_poly.pdbx_strand_id
1 'polypeptide(L)'
;GDDTLNINNFNANKLNMDKGDDTVSIKGNLDSKEIKMGDGKDSLVIDGNVDGNKEIKMGKDDDQVQINGDIGSKVKLEDGDDKIQLNSDSKFEDGAKIDGGKGDDTLYFTGSADDYVVETADGGSFSFMNFMNSSGNSSNSEVNIYKVDSNGDKQGNALNVKNVENIVFEADEVTTQAQDAVTAQDAVAESWTYSLTLNAGLTDTDDSEILGLISVNNLPEGASITGDGVTAVTNDDGEVTGYTVSTNDDGEASVSIVSSTEIAQDDLNSITSSVTSTESNGGDTASITTNIAGDDQIDYDDTSTTIDGGTGFDSLVVGDDADIDFDNITSDALSNIEAFDLTNGSHNITNLDLTDVIDMTNADNELKIFGDADDSVALQNTVDDAGVAQTWEQGETSVADDDGNQFITFSNNDVSVLIDSDVVVTMG
;
A
#
# COMPACT_ATOMS: atom_id res chain seq x y z
N GLY A 1 -17.75 -1.00 14.63
CA GLY A 1 -17.43 0.05 13.64
C GLY A 1 -16.82 -0.71 12.51
N ASP A 2 -16.04 -0.10 11.63
CA ASP A 2 -15.22 -0.94 10.76
C ASP A 2 -14.00 -1.34 11.62
N ASP A 3 -13.92 -2.61 11.99
CA ASP A 3 -12.92 -3.12 12.93
C ASP A 3 -12.00 -4.15 12.25
N THR A 4 -10.68 -3.95 12.41
CA THR A 4 -9.65 -4.91 11.94
C THR A 4 -9.04 -5.64 13.13
N LEU A 5 -9.01 -6.98 13.07
CA LEU A 5 -8.49 -7.82 14.14
C LEU A 5 -7.56 -8.92 13.63
N ASN A 6 -6.29 -8.81 14.03
CA ASN A 6 -5.25 -9.79 13.75
C ASN A 6 -4.98 -10.68 14.97
N ILE A 7 -5.27 -11.98 14.86
CA ILE A 7 -5.21 -12.94 15.95
C ILE A 7 -4.16 -14.02 15.65
N ASN A 8 -3.03 -13.95 16.35
CA ASN A 8 -1.99 -14.98 16.23
C ASN A 8 -2.44 -16.34 16.77
N ASN A 9 -3.21 -16.37 17.86
CA ASN A 9 -3.75 -17.60 18.45
C ASN A 9 -5.12 -17.34 19.09
N PHE A 10 -6.17 -17.97 18.56
CA PHE A 10 -7.54 -17.73 19.02
C PHE A 10 -8.05 -18.79 20.00
N ASN A 11 -7.89 -18.52 21.29
CA ASN A 11 -8.33 -19.40 22.39
C ASN A 11 -9.52 -18.82 23.19
N ALA A 12 -10.30 -17.93 22.59
CA ALA A 12 -11.52 -17.41 23.21
C ALA A 12 -12.70 -18.37 22.94
N ASN A 13 -13.74 -18.33 23.78
CA ASN A 13 -14.94 -19.13 23.52
C ASN A 13 -15.79 -18.58 22.37
N LYS A 14 -15.76 -17.26 22.14
CA LYS A 14 -16.57 -16.56 21.14
C LYS A 14 -15.82 -15.34 20.59
N LEU A 15 -15.93 -15.07 19.29
CA LEU A 15 -15.67 -13.77 18.64
C LEU A 15 -16.99 -13.12 18.21
N ASN A 16 -17.06 -11.80 18.23
CA ASN A 16 -18.24 -11.03 17.80
C ASN A 16 -17.79 -9.63 17.38
N MET A 17 -17.90 -9.29 16.09
CA MET A 17 -17.47 -7.98 15.55
C MET A 17 -18.60 -6.93 15.51
N ASP A 18 -19.85 -7.40 15.64
CA ASP A 18 -21.07 -6.60 15.75
C ASP A 18 -21.54 -5.96 14.44
N LYS A 19 -21.11 -4.73 14.13
CA LYS A 19 -21.58 -4.00 12.94
C LYS A 19 -20.45 -3.16 12.37
N GLY A 20 -20.46 -3.06 11.05
CA GLY A 20 -19.46 -2.37 10.23
C GLY A 20 -18.78 -3.39 9.33
N ASP A 21 -17.95 -2.91 8.42
CA ASP A 21 -17.25 -3.78 7.49
C ASP A 21 -15.98 -4.28 8.18
N ASP A 22 -16.03 -5.48 8.74
CA ASP A 22 -15.01 -6.00 9.66
C ASP A 22 -14.02 -6.95 8.98
N THR A 23 -12.75 -6.87 9.35
CA THR A 23 -11.70 -7.78 8.85
C THR A 23 -11.08 -8.56 10.00
N VAL A 24 -11.13 -9.89 9.95
CA VAL A 24 -10.54 -10.78 10.96
C VAL A 24 -9.57 -11.75 10.31
N SER A 25 -8.32 -11.74 10.76
CA SER A 25 -7.31 -12.73 10.38
C SER A 25 -6.88 -13.57 11.58
N ILE A 26 -6.97 -14.90 11.45
CA ILE A 26 -6.59 -15.86 12.49
C ILE A 26 -5.45 -16.73 11.95
N LYS A 27 -4.21 -16.46 12.39
CA LYS A 27 -3.02 -17.21 11.94
C LYS A 27 -2.97 -18.66 12.45
N GLY A 28 -3.70 -18.94 13.53
CA GLY A 28 -3.70 -20.24 14.21
C GLY A 28 -4.95 -21.07 13.95
N ASN A 29 -5.02 -22.24 14.61
CA ASN A 29 -6.22 -23.06 14.61
C ASN A 29 -7.38 -22.37 15.32
N LEU A 30 -8.60 -22.69 14.90
CA LEU A 30 -9.82 -22.20 15.53
C LEU A 30 -10.24 -23.10 16.71
N ASP A 31 -9.81 -22.73 17.92
CA ASP A 31 -10.24 -23.41 19.15
C ASP A 31 -11.60 -22.89 19.68
N SER A 32 -12.05 -21.74 19.21
CA SER A 32 -13.28 -21.10 19.68
C SER A 32 -14.55 -21.86 19.32
N LYS A 33 -15.63 -21.62 20.07
CA LYS A 33 -16.92 -22.28 19.81
C LYS A 33 -17.74 -21.58 18.74
N GLU A 34 -17.62 -20.26 18.65
CA GLU A 34 -18.44 -19.44 17.78
C GLU A 34 -17.68 -18.20 17.29
N ILE A 35 -17.67 -17.95 15.99
CA ILE A 35 -17.33 -16.65 15.41
C ILE A 35 -18.63 -16.04 14.88
N LYS A 36 -18.81 -14.74 15.13
CA LYS A 36 -19.81 -13.91 14.46
C LYS A 36 -19.10 -12.67 13.94
N MET A 37 -19.22 -12.40 12.65
CA MET A 37 -18.70 -11.17 12.08
C MET A 37 -19.73 -10.07 12.38
N GLY A 38 -20.83 -9.95 11.65
CA GLY A 38 -21.80 -8.92 12.00
C GLY A 38 -22.85 -8.64 10.96
N ASP A 39 -23.38 -7.42 11.00
CA ASP A 39 -23.94 -6.81 9.78
C ASP A 39 -22.82 -5.96 9.15
N GLY A 40 -22.63 -6.01 7.85
CA GLY A 40 -21.56 -5.31 7.14
C GLY A 40 -20.85 -6.24 6.18
N LYS A 41 -20.02 -5.71 5.27
CA LYS A 41 -19.26 -6.54 4.32
C LYS A 41 -18.01 -7.06 5.00
N ASP A 42 -18.07 -8.27 5.52
CA ASP A 42 -17.04 -8.81 6.40
C ASP A 42 -16.04 -9.74 5.67
N SER A 43 -14.80 -9.75 6.14
CA SER A 43 -13.74 -10.66 5.67
C SER A 43 -13.16 -11.46 6.81
N LEU A 44 -13.15 -12.80 6.67
CA LEU A 44 -12.60 -13.73 7.64
C LEU A 44 -11.58 -14.67 7.01
N VAL A 45 -10.33 -14.59 7.45
CA VAL A 45 -9.26 -15.51 7.06
C VAL A 45 -8.83 -16.36 8.25
N ILE A 46 -8.77 -17.67 8.05
CA ILE A 46 -8.25 -18.61 9.05
C ILE A 46 -7.15 -19.46 8.39
N ASP A 47 -5.91 -19.22 8.81
CA ASP A 47 -4.75 -19.94 8.28
C ASP A 47 -4.65 -21.37 8.83
N GLY A 48 -5.17 -21.60 10.03
CA GLY A 48 -5.15 -22.90 10.70
C GLY A 48 -6.41 -23.75 10.48
N ASN A 49 -6.48 -24.86 11.20
CA ASN A 49 -7.59 -25.79 11.15
C ASN A 49 -8.84 -25.26 11.86
N VAL A 50 -10.02 -25.54 11.28
CA VAL A 50 -11.34 -25.19 11.80
C VAL A 50 -12.10 -26.46 12.22
N ASP A 51 -11.59 -27.13 13.25
CA ASP A 51 -12.05 -28.48 13.64
C ASP A 51 -12.98 -28.51 14.86
N GLY A 52 -13.71 -29.61 14.99
CA GLY A 52 -14.45 -29.95 16.21
C GLY A 52 -15.79 -29.25 16.33
N ASN A 53 -16.56 -29.21 15.24
CA ASN A 53 -17.96 -28.81 15.18
C ASN A 53 -18.24 -27.37 15.69
N LYS A 54 -17.39 -26.42 15.30
CA LYS A 54 -17.57 -25.00 15.60
C LYS A 54 -18.61 -24.36 14.68
N GLU A 55 -19.03 -23.15 15.00
CA GLU A 55 -19.96 -22.38 14.18
C GLU A 55 -19.36 -21.01 13.83
N ILE A 56 -19.20 -20.74 12.54
CA ILE A 56 -18.82 -19.44 11.99
C ILE A 56 -20.07 -18.86 11.33
N LYS A 57 -20.38 -17.60 11.63
CA LYS A 57 -21.51 -16.84 11.05
C LYS A 57 -20.99 -15.52 10.52
N MET A 58 -21.22 -15.26 9.24
CA MET A 58 -20.78 -14.03 8.59
C MET A 58 -21.81 -12.94 8.83
N GLY A 59 -23.03 -13.09 8.29
CA GLY A 59 -24.20 -12.38 8.81
C GLY A 59 -25.06 -11.78 7.72
N LYS A 60 -25.04 -10.46 7.56
CA LYS A 60 -25.73 -9.83 6.43
C LYS A 60 -24.73 -9.11 5.57
N ASP A 61 -25.12 -8.92 4.31
CA ASP A 61 -24.35 -8.24 3.26
C ASP A 61 -23.29 -9.21 2.67
N ASP A 62 -22.59 -8.78 1.62
CA ASP A 62 -21.76 -9.69 0.83
C ASP A 62 -20.42 -9.98 1.54
N ASP A 63 -20.28 -11.18 2.08
CA ASP A 63 -19.18 -11.58 2.96
C ASP A 63 -18.15 -12.48 2.29
N GLN A 64 -16.94 -12.53 2.86
CA GLN A 64 -15.84 -13.35 2.37
C GLN A 64 -15.21 -14.21 3.47
N VAL A 65 -14.99 -15.50 3.17
CA VAL A 65 -14.35 -16.46 4.08
C VAL A 65 -13.25 -17.24 3.37
N GLN A 66 -12.06 -17.29 3.97
CA GLN A 66 -10.98 -18.16 3.54
C GLN A 66 -10.53 -19.08 4.68
N ILE A 67 -10.44 -20.37 4.41
CA ILE A 67 -9.90 -21.37 5.34
C ILE A 67 -8.77 -22.13 4.67
N ASN A 68 -7.55 -21.91 5.15
CA ASN A 68 -6.34 -22.56 4.60
C ASN A 68 -6.06 -23.92 5.24
N GLY A 69 -6.57 -24.18 6.44
CA GLY A 69 -6.40 -25.45 7.15
C GLY A 69 -7.51 -26.48 6.88
N ASP A 70 -7.51 -27.56 7.68
CA ASP A 70 -8.57 -28.58 7.65
C ASP A 70 -9.91 -28.00 8.15
N ILE A 71 -11.03 -28.54 7.68
CA ILE A 71 -12.37 -28.10 8.08
C ILE A 71 -13.16 -29.27 8.68
N GLY A 72 -13.60 -29.09 9.93
CA GLY A 72 -14.47 -30.00 10.68
C GLY A 72 -15.62 -29.28 11.38
N SER A 73 -15.99 -28.11 10.88
CA SER A 73 -16.93 -27.18 11.50
C SER A 73 -17.93 -26.62 10.49
N LYS A 74 -18.89 -25.84 10.99
CA LYS A 74 -19.97 -25.26 10.20
C LYS A 74 -19.67 -23.79 9.91
N VAL A 75 -19.67 -23.45 8.63
CA VAL A 75 -19.66 -22.05 8.15
C VAL A 75 -21.06 -21.73 7.63
N LYS A 76 -21.58 -20.58 8.05
CA LYS A 76 -22.86 -20.03 7.61
C LYS A 76 -22.62 -18.61 7.12
N LEU A 77 -22.85 -18.36 5.84
CA LEU A 77 -22.64 -17.03 5.27
C LEU A 77 -23.85 -16.11 5.55
N GLU A 78 -25.04 -16.71 5.61
CA GLU A 78 -26.32 -16.11 6.06
C GLU A 78 -27.08 -15.32 4.97
N ASP A 79 -27.08 -13.98 4.92
CA ASP A 79 -27.81 -13.22 3.89
C ASP A 79 -26.81 -12.35 3.09
N GLY A 80 -26.62 -12.56 1.79
CA GLY A 80 -25.63 -11.83 0.99
C GLY A 80 -25.25 -12.64 -0.24
N ASP A 81 -24.60 -12.01 -1.22
CA ASP A 81 -23.97 -12.76 -2.32
C ASP A 81 -22.54 -13.14 -1.89
N ASP A 82 -22.41 -14.24 -1.15
CA ASP A 82 -21.20 -14.51 -0.35
C ASP A 82 -20.16 -15.37 -1.06
N LYS A 83 -18.91 -15.27 -0.61
CA LYS A 83 -17.78 -16.06 -1.15
C LYS A 83 -17.06 -16.85 -0.06
N ILE A 84 -16.76 -18.11 -0.36
CA ILE A 84 -15.92 -18.94 0.50
C ILE A 84 -14.86 -19.70 -0.30
N GLN A 85 -13.61 -19.66 0.15
CA GLN A 85 -12.50 -20.39 -0.46
C GLN A 85 -11.93 -21.43 0.50
N LEU A 86 -11.76 -22.65 -0.01
CA LEU A 86 -11.07 -23.75 0.67
C LEU A 86 -9.83 -24.17 -0.11
N ASN A 87 -8.74 -24.42 0.61
CA ASN A 87 -7.53 -24.93 -0.01
C ASN A 87 -7.72 -26.39 -0.49
N SER A 88 -7.15 -26.72 -1.65
CA SER A 88 -7.12 -28.07 -2.22
C SER A 88 -6.48 -29.10 -1.32
N ASP A 89 -5.67 -28.69 -0.36
CA ASP A 89 -5.04 -29.57 0.64
C ASP A 89 -5.92 -29.77 1.89
N SER A 90 -6.91 -28.91 2.15
CA SER A 90 -7.78 -28.96 3.34
C SER A 90 -8.54 -30.27 3.48
N LYS A 91 -8.33 -31.03 4.57
CA LYS A 91 -9.11 -32.25 4.82
C LYS A 91 -10.49 -31.90 5.36
N PHE A 92 -11.46 -32.72 4.99
CA PHE A 92 -12.80 -32.67 5.55
C PHE A 92 -12.90 -33.62 6.73
N GLU A 93 -13.17 -33.06 7.90
CA GLU A 93 -13.37 -33.75 9.16
C GLU A 93 -14.86 -33.86 9.51
N ASP A 94 -15.20 -34.70 10.49
CA ASP A 94 -16.58 -34.88 10.91
C ASP A 94 -17.21 -33.57 11.40
N GLY A 95 -18.27 -33.13 10.72
CA GLY A 95 -18.95 -31.87 10.99
C GLY A 95 -18.73 -30.76 9.97
N ALA A 96 -17.85 -30.97 8.98
CA ALA A 96 -17.60 -30.02 7.89
C ALA A 96 -18.89 -29.68 7.14
N LYS A 97 -19.32 -28.41 7.23
CA LYS A 97 -20.51 -27.92 6.53
C LYS A 97 -20.35 -26.48 6.10
N ILE A 98 -20.80 -26.18 4.88
CA ILE A 98 -21.00 -24.82 4.38
C ILE A 98 -22.48 -24.66 4.03
N ASP A 99 -23.09 -23.61 4.58
CA ASP A 99 -24.43 -23.14 4.21
C ASP A 99 -24.23 -21.70 3.72
N GLY A 100 -24.38 -21.43 2.42
CA GLY A 100 -24.23 -20.08 1.87
C GLY A 100 -25.32 -19.19 2.47
N GLY A 101 -26.56 -19.38 2.03
CA GLY A 101 -27.69 -18.88 2.78
C GLY A 101 -28.78 -18.36 1.88
N LYS A 102 -29.03 -17.05 1.91
CA LYS A 102 -29.81 -16.35 0.89
C LYS A 102 -28.86 -15.47 0.09
N GLY A 103 -28.98 -15.55 -1.23
CA GLY A 103 -28.19 -14.77 -2.18
C GLY A 103 -27.65 -15.71 -3.25
N ASP A 104 -26.75 -15.21 -4.08
CA ASP A 104 -26.02 -15.99 -5.07
C ASP A 104 -24.61 -16.31 -4.52
N ASP A 105 -24.50 -17.42 -3.80
CA ASP A 105 -23.30 -17.78 -3.04
C ASP A 105 -22.30 -18.60 -3.88
N THR A 106 -21.00 -18.39 -3.64
CA THR A 106 -19.93 -19.08 -4.37
C THR A 106 -18.91 -19.76 -3.45
N LEU A 107 -18.64 -21.06 -3.71
CA LEU A 107 -17.58 -21.84 -3.07
C LEU A 107 -16.45 -22.13 -4.05
N TYR A 108 -15.24 -21.78 -3.64
CA TYR A 108 -14.02 -21.95 -4.42
C TYR A 108 -13.11 -23.03 -3.82
N PHE A 109 -12.50 -23.80 -4.71
CA PHE A 109 -11.42 -24.73 -4.39
C PHE A 109 -10.18 -24.35 -5.17
N THR A 110 -9.03 -24.27 -4.50
CA THR A 110 -7.73 -23.99 -5.16
C THR A 110 -7.20 -25.16 -6.02
N GLY A 111 -7.97 -26.25 -6.17
CA GLY A 111 -7.57 -27.50 -6.83
C GLY A 111 -8.32 -27.76 -8.12
N SER A 112 -8.20 -28.96 -8.70
CA SER A 112 -8.95 -29.35 -9.89
C SER A 112 -10.26 -30.04 -9.51
N ALA A 113 -11.30 -29.88 -10.32
CA ALA A 113 -12.56 -30.59 -10.15
C ALA A 113 -12.41 -32.12 -10.20
N ASP A 114 -11.34 -32.63 -10.83
CA ASP A 114 -11.02 -34.05 -10.91
C ASP A 114 -10.61 -34.65 -9.55
N ASP A 115 -10.19 -33.82 -8.59
CA ASP A 115 -9.83 -34.24 -7.24
C ASP A 115 -11.07 -34.51 -6.36
N TYR A 116 -12.28 -34.28 -6.89
CA TYR A 116 -13.53 -34.32 -6.13
C TYR A 116 -14.65 -35.10 -6.80
N VAL A 117 -15.50 -35.72 -5.96
CA VAL A 117 -16.78 -36.29 -6.38
C VAL A 117 -17.91 -35.72 -5.53
N VAL A 118 -19.07 -35.57 -6.17
CA VAL A 118 -20.29 -35.07 -5.54
C VAL A 118 -21.25 -36.22 -5.34
N GLU A 119 -21.70 -36.41 -4.11
CA GLU A 119 -22.78 -37.31 -3.75
C GLU A 119 -24.02 -36.52 -3.37
N THR A 120 -25.12 -36.81 -4.04
CA THR A 120 -26.41 -36.18 -3.78
C THR A 120 -27.18 -36.95 -2.70
N ALA A 121 -28.21 -36.33 -2.11
CA ALA A 121 -28.99 -36.92 -1.02
C ALA A 121 -29.66 -38.26 -1.35
N ASP A 122 -29.86 -38.58 -2.64
CA ASP A 122 -30.42 -39.87 -3.08
C ASP A 122 -29.38 -41.00 -3.22
N GLY A 123 -28.10 -40.70 -2.92
CA GLY A 123 -26.98 -41.63 -2.99
C GLY A 123 -26.33 -41.73 -4.38
N GLY A 124 -26.74 -40.91 -5.34
CA GLY A 124 -26.05 -40.78 -6.62
C GLY A 124 -24.69 -40.09 -6.46
N SER A 125 -23.63 -40.74 -6.93
CA SER A 125 -22.27 -40.19 -6.98
C SER A 125 -21.91 -39.80 -8.41
N PHE A 126 -21.43 -38.58 -8.60
CA PHE A 126 -21.11 -37.99 -9.88
C PHE A 126 -19.72 -37.35 -9.83
N SER A 127 -18.99 -37.35 -10.95
CA SER A 127 -17.88 -36.39 -11.09
C SER A 127 -18.46 -34.98 -11.05
N PHE A 128 -17.68 -34.02 -10.59
CA PHE A 128 -18.14 -32.65 -10.45
C PHE A 128 -18.68 -32.07 -11.77
N MET A 129 -17.97 -32.29 -12.89
CA MET A 129 -18.43 -31.88 -14.22
C MET A 129 -19.78 -32.50 -14.64
N ASN A 130 -20.04 -33.75 -14.26
CA ASN A 130 -21.32 -34.37 -14.53
C ASN A 130 -22.43 -33.81 -13.63
N PHE A 131 -22.12 -33.47 -12.38
CA PHE A 131 -23.08 -32.81 -11.48
C PHE A 131 -23.50 -31.44 -12.03
N MET A 132 -22.54 -30.61 -12.48
CA MET A 132 -22.84 -29.30 -13.09
C MET A 132 -23.68 -29.42 -14.37
N ASN A 133 -23.36 -30.41 -15.22
CA ASN A 133 -24.06 -30.61 -16.50
C ASN A 133 -25.45 -31.28 -16.35
N SER A 134 -25.66 -32.08 -15.31
CA SER A 134 -26.90 -32.86 -15.13
C SER A 134 -27.95 -32.16 -14.27
N SER A 135 -27.53 -31.27 -13.37
CA SER A 135 -28.42 -30.63 -12.40
C SER A 135 -29.16 -29.41 -12.95
N GLY A 136 -28.74 -28.86 -14.10
CA GLY A 136 -29.40 -27.68 -14.67
C GLY A 136 -29.53 -26.56 -13.64
N ASN A 137 -28.40 -26.10 -13.09
CA ASN A 137 -28.33 -25.06 -12.06
C ASN A 137 -29.35 -25.28 -10.93
N SER A 138 -29.23 -26.39 -10.18
CA SER A 138 -30.06 -26.60 -8.98
C SER A 138 -29.45 -25.86 -7.79
N SER A 139 -29.57 -24.53 -7.83
CA SER A 139 -29.19 -23.49 -6.86
C SER A 139 -29.78 -23.65 -5.45
N ASN A 140 -29.81 -24.87 -4.89
CA ASN A 140 -30.28 -25.13 -3.52
C ASN A 140 -30.17 -26.59 -3.03
N SER A 141 -29.57 -27.50 -3.82
CA SER A 141 -29.52 -28.91 -3.41
C SER A 141 -28.41 -29.12 -2.38
N GLU A 142 -28.73 -29.68 -1.21
CA GLU A 142 -27.73 -30.13 -0.26
C GLU A 142 -26.95 -31.32 -0.84
N VAL A 143 -25.63 -31.17 -0.95
CA VAL A 143 -24.72 -32.16 -1.52
C VAL A 143 -23.57 -32.47 -0.58
N ASN A 144 -22.96 -33.64 -0.76
CA ASN A 144 -21.78 -34.08 -0.06
C ASN A 144 -20.62 -34.15 -1.05
N ILE A 145 -19.58 -33.36 -0.81
CA ILE A 145 -18.37 -33.33 -1.63
C ILE A 145 -17.29 -34.15 -0.94
N TYR A 146 -16.70 -35.09 -1.66
CA TYR A 146 -15.58 -35.91 -1.18
C TYR A 146 -14.35 -35.63 -2.02
N LYS A 147 -13.18 -35.60 -1.39
CA LYS A 147 -11.90 -35.77 -2.11
C LYS A 147 -11.79 -37.20 -2.60
N VAL A 148 -11.10 -37.40 -3.72
CA VAL A 148 -10.77 -38.74 -4.25
C VAL A 148 -9.27 -38.92 -4.41
N ASP A 149 -8.82 -40.17 -4.37
CA ASP A 149 -7.45 -40.51 -4.77
C ASP A 149 -7.34 -40.68 -6.30
N SER A 150 -6.14 -41.01 -6.79
CA SER A 150 -5.88 -41.24 -8.22
C SER A 150 -6.71 -42.35 -8.86
N ASN A 151 -7.36 -43.21 -8.07
CA ASN A 151 -8.25 -44.27 -8.56
C ASN A 151 -9.73 -43.85 -8.54
N GLY A 152 -10.04 -42.64 -8.05
CA GLY A 152 -11.40 -42.13 -7.86
C GLY A 152 -12.06 -42.62 -6.57
N ASP A 153 -11.30 -43.23 -5.64
CA ASP A 153 -11.85 -43.72 -4.38
C ASP A 153 -11.95 -42.56 -3.37
N LYS A 154 -13.13 -42.42 -2.74
CA LYS A 154 -13.42 -41.36 -1.75
C LYS A 154 -12.45 -41.41 -0.56
N GLN A 155 -11.92 -40.25 -0.19
CA GLN A 155 -11.01 -40.04 0.93
C GLN A 155 -11.70 -39.23 2.04
N GLY A 156 -11.41 -39.56 3.30
CA GLY A 156 -11.85 -38.78 4.45
C GLY A 156 -13.37 -38.70 4.64
N ASN A 157 -13.83 -37.65 5.32
CA ASN A 157 -15.25 -37.34 5.46
C ASN A 157 -15.74 -36.47 4.30
N ALA A 158 -17.05 -36.26 4.21
CA ALA A 158 -17.62 -35.34 3.24
C ALA A 158 -17.63 -33.91 3.77
N LEU A 159 -17.45 -32.94 2.88
CA LEU A 159 -17.92 -31.58 3.07
C LEU A 159 -19.39 -31.51 2.66
N ASN A 160 -20.26 -31.18 3.60
CA ASN A 160 -21.67 -30.96 3.31
C ASN A 160 -21.87 -29.51 2.83
N VAL A 161 -22.39 -29.31 1.62
CA VAL A 161 -22.62 -27.98 1.03
C VAL A 161 -24.10 -27.81 0.76
N LYS A 162 -24.65 -26.66 1.15
CA LYS A 162 -26.06 -26.30 1.00
C LYS A 162 -26.18 -24.81 0.68
N ASN A 163 -27.20 -24.43 -0.09
CA ASN A 163 -27.45 -23.05 -0.53
C ASN A 163 -26.17 -22.41 -1.09
N VAL A 164 -25.53 -23.08 -2.05
CA VAL A 164 -24.39 -22.53 -2.78
C VAL A 164 -24.71 -22.73 -4.25
N GLU A 165 -24.78 -21.61 -4.97
CA GLU A 165 -25.19 -21.52 -6.36
C GLU A 165 -24.03 -21.91 -7.28
N ASN A 166 -22.83 -21.47 -6.93
CA ASN A 166 -21.64 -21.60 -7.75
C ASN A 166 -20.56 -22.37 -6.99
N ILE A 167 -19.99 -23.40 -7.61
CA ILE A 167 -18.77 -24.05 -7.11
C ILE A 167 -17.73 -23.99 -8.22
N VAL A 168 -16.57 -23.42 -7.91
CA VAL A 168 -15.52 -23.08 -8.87
C VAL A 168 -14.20 -23.71 -8.44
N PHE A 169 -13.42 -24.15 -9.43
CA PHE A 169 -12.11 -24.79 -9.26
C PHE A 169 -11.04 -23.97 -9.97
N GLU A 170 -10.09 -23.43 -9.21
CA GLU A 170 -9.07 -22.50 -9.73
C GLU A 170 -8.22 -23.09 -10.86
N ALA A 171 -7.94 -24.40 -10.81
CA ALA A 171 -7.10 -25.06 -11.81
C ALA A 171 -7.79 -25.25 -13.18
N ASP A 172 -9.12 -25.10 -13.25
CA ASP A 172 -9.92 -25.39 -14.45
C ASP A 172 -10.35 -24.10 -15.23
N GLU A 173 -9.92 -22.91 -14.78
CA GLU A 173 -10.23 -21.57 -15.30
C GLU A 173 -9.56 -21.19 -16.65
N VAL A 174 -9.22 -22.16 -17.50
CA VAL A 174 -8.69 -21.89 -18.86
C VAL A 174 -9.71 -22.30 -19.92
N THR A 175 -10.81 -21.55 -20.08
CA THR A 175 -11.47 -21.29 -21.39
C THR A 175 -12.69 -20.33 -21.30
N THR A 176 -12.43 -19.03 -21.48
CA THR A 176 -13.30 -17.99 -22.07
C THR A 176 -14.77 -17.84 -21.59
N GLN A 177 -15.02 -16.70 -20.94
CA GLN A 177 -16.28 -16.08 -20.51
C GLN A 177 -16.85 -16.51 -19.15
N ALA A 178 -16.10 -16.22 -18.08
CA ALA A 178 -16.61 -15.59 -16.86
C ALA A 178 -15.40 -14.95 -16.15
N GLN A 179 -15.47 -13.66 -15.89
CA GLN A 179 -14.58 -12.97 -14.98
C GLN A 179 -15.33 -13.03 -13.65
N ASP A 180 -15.11 -14.09 -12.85
CA ASP A 180 -15.63 -14.25 -11.47
C ASP A 180 -15.15 -15.55 -10.79
N ALA A 181 -14.03 -16.13 -11.22
CA ALA A 181 -13.33 -17.09 -10.39
C ALA A 181 -12.51 -16.37 -9.33
N VAL A 182 -12.71 -16.73 -8.05
CA VAL A 182 -11.63 -16.65 -7.06
C VAL A 182 -10.61 -17.67 -7.52
N THR A 183 -9.74 -17.20 -8.41
CA THR A 183 -8.31 -17.42 -8.27
C THR A 183 -7.90 -16.98 -6.87
N ALA A 184 -6.95 -17.66 -6.24
CA ALA A 184 -6.24 -17.22 -5.04
C ALA A 184 -5.57 -15.84 -5.24
N GLN A 185 -6.40 -14.82 -5.34
CA GLN A 185 -6.17 -13.41 -5.53
C GLN A 185 -7.39 -12.72 -4.93
N ASP A 186 -7.57 -12.94 -3.63
CA ASP A 186 -8.45 -12.24 -2.68
C ASP A 186 -8.22 -12.75 -1.24
N ALA A 187 -7.38 -13.78 -1.06
CA ALA A 187 -6.30 -13.61 -0.09
C ALA A 187 -5.52 -12.37 -0.54
N VAL A 188 -5.88 -11.20 -0.01
CA VAL A 188 -4.87 -10.16 0.11
C VAL A 188 -3.84 -10.78 1.07
N ALA A 189 -2.85 -11.49 0.51
CA ALA A 189 -1.51 -11.35 1.04
C ALA A 189 -1.36 -9.84 1.04
N GLU A 190 -1.52 -9.19 2.21
CA GLU A 190 -1.67 -7.75 2.31
C GLU A 190 -0.62 -7.15 1.38
N SER A 191 -1.08 -6.70 0.21
CA SER A 191 -0.19 -6.28 -0.87
C SER A 191 -0.17 -4.79 -0.70
N TRP A 192 0.71 -4.37 0.18
CA TRP A 192 0.90 -2.97 0.45
C TRP A 192 1.41 -2.35 -0.84
N THR A 193 0.59 -1.46 -1.38
CA THR A 193 0.86 -0.78 -2.63
C THR A 193 1.11 0.67 -2.32
N TYR A 194 2.29 1.14 -2.67
CA TYR A 194 2.70 2.53 -2.52
C TYR A 194 2.85 3.10 -3.92
N SER A 195 2.05 4.11 -4.25
CA SER A 195 2.15 4.79 -5.53
C SER A 195 3.45 5.56 -5.60
N LEU A 196 4.09 5.49 -6.78
CA LEU A 196 5.39 6.06 -7.02
C LEU A 196 5.33 6.95 -8.25
N THR A 197 5.44 8.27 -8.07
CA THR A 197 5.57 9.20 -9.19
C THR A 197 7.03 9.59 -9.33
N LEU A 198 7.59 9.38 -10.51
CA LEU A 198 9.00 9.62 -10.79
C LEU A 198 9.11 10.68 -11.90
N ASN A 199 10.12 11.55 -11.81
CA ASN A 199 10.40 12.54 -12.84
C ASN A 199 11.89 12.55 -13.21
N ALA A 200 12.19 12.57 -14.51
CA ALA A 200 13.54 12.70 -15.06
C ALA A 200 14.04 14.17 -15.12
N GLY A 201 13.18 15.12 -14.77
CA GLY A 201 13.37 16.57 -14.56
C GLY A 201 14.02 17.36 -15.68
N LEU A 202 14.20 16.75 -16.85
CA LEU A 202 14.25 17.46 -18.13
C LEU A 202 12.99 17.07 -18.89
N THR A 203 12.14 18.05 -19.20
CA THR A 203 11.04 17.88 -20.15
C THR A 203 11.59 18.02 -21.57
N ASP A 204 11.42 17.00 -22.41
CA ASP A 204 11.84 17.07 -23.82
C ASP A 204 10.97 18.12 -24.54
N THR A 205 11.58 19.25 -24.89
CA THR A 205 10.85 20.39 -25.48
C THR A 205 11.03 20.46 -27.00
N ASP A 206 12.11 19.89 -27.55
CA ASP A 206 12.44 19.99 -28.98
C ASP A 206 13.10 18.76 -29.63
N ASP A 207 12.92 17.58 -29.03
CA ASP A 207 13.48 16.27 -29.40
C ASP A 207 15.02 16.19 -29.31
N SER A 208 15.66 17.07 -28.53
CA SER A 208 17.14 17.13 -28.42
C SER A 208 17.70 16.55 -27.12
N GLU A 209 16.83 16.33 -26.14
CA GLU A 209 17.10 15.69 -24.88
C GLU A 209 17.06 14.15 -25.02
N ILE A 210 17.96 13.46 -24.31
CA ILE A 210 17.88 12.02 -24.13
C ILE A 210 17.53 11.79 -22.66
N LEU A 211 16.27 11.45 -22.41
CA LEU A 211 15.79 11.09 -21.08
C LEU A 211 16.45 9.79 -20.62
N GLY A 212 17.09 9.83 -19.46
CA GLY A 212 17.68 8.66 -18.83
C GLY A 212 16.60 7.71 -18.29
N LEU A 213 16.94 6.44 -18.09
CA LEU A 213 16.10 5.57 -17.27
C LEU A 213 16.25 5.95 -15.79
N ILE A 214 15.15 6.09 -15.07
CA ILE A 214 15.14 6.36 -13.64
C ILE A 214 15.51 5.07 -12.91
N SER A 215 16.58 5.09 -12.14
CA SER A 215 17.04 3.99 -11.30
C SER A 215 16.42 4.11 -9.92
N VAL A 216 15.65 3.13 -9.49
CA VAL A 216 15.11 3.05 -8.13
C VAL A 216 15.88 2.01 -7.34
N ASN A 217 16.45 2.43 -6.21
CA ASN A 217 17.37 1.66 -5.39
C ASN A 217 16.87 1.57 -3.93
N ASN A 218 17.54 0.72 -3.15
CA ASN A 218 17.28 0.52 -1.73
C ASN A 218 15.85 0.07 -1.40
N LEU A 219 15.27 -0.80 -2.25
CA LEU A 219 13.97 -1.37 -1.96
C LEU A 219 14.04 -2.30 -0.74
N PRO A 220 13.05 -2.24 0.17
CA PRO A 220 12.93 -3.15 1.30
C PRO A 220 12.86 -4.62 0.86
N GLU A 221 13.33 -5.52 1.72
CA GLU A 221 13.35 -6.96 1.42
C GLU A 221 11.93 -7.48 1.13
N GLY A 222 11.74 -8.09 -0.05
CA GLY A 222 10.44 -8.59 -0.49
C GLY A 222 9.56 -7.56 -1.20
N ALA A 223 9.99 -6.29 -1.31
CA ALA A 223 9.32 -5.28 -2.12
C ALA A 223 9.75 -5.37 -3.59
N SER A 224 8.85 -4.99 -4.50
CA SER A 224 9.11 -4.94 -5.95
C SER A 224 8.38 -3.76 -6.60
N ILE A 225 8.88 -3.26 -7.74
CA ILE A 225 8.19 -2.21 -8.50
C ILE A 225 7.39 -2.82 -9.65
N THR A 226 6.18 -2.33 -9.84
CA THR A 226 5.28 -2.67 -10.94
C THR A 226 4.81 -1.41 -11.65
N GLY A 227 4.54 -1.50 -12.95
CA GLY A 227 4.13 -0.35 -13.76
C GLY A 227 4.66 -0.43 -15.19
N ASP A 228 4.20 0.47 -16.04
CA ASP A 228 4.68 0.56 -17.42
C ASP A 228 6.15 1.02 -17.44
N GLY A 229 6.97 0.44 -18.31
CA GLY A 229 8.36 0.84 -18.46
C GLY A 229 9.33 0.35 -17.38
N VAL A 230 8.85 -0.44 -16.41
CA VAL A 230 9.67 -1.00 -15.31
C VAL A 230 10.50 -2.19 -15.79
N THR A 231 11.80 -2.19 -15.47
CA THR A 231 12.72 -3.30 -15.73
C THR A 231 13.54 -3.61 -14.47
N ALA A 232 13.59 -4.87 -14.04
CA ALA A 232 14.41 -5.27 -12.90
C ALA A 232 15.90 -5.27 -13.27
N VAL A 233 16.75 -4.74 -12.39
CA VAL A 233 18.21 -4.81 -12.48
C VAL A 233 18.68 -5.98 -11.64
N THR A 234 19.41 -6.92 -12.23
CA THR A 234 19.94 -8.10 -11.53
C THR A 234 21.46 -8.13 -11.51
N ASN A 235 22.04 -8.64 -10.42
CA ASN A 235 23.46 -8.97 -10.38
C ASN A 235 23.78 -10.25 -11.19
N ASP A 236 25.06 -10.62 -11.27
CA ASP A 236 25.54 -11.80 -12.01
C ASP A 236 24.94 -13.14 -11.52
N ASP A 237 24.44 -13.17 -10.28
CA ASP A 237 23.80 -14.33 -9.65
C ASP A 237 22.28 -14.37 -9.87
N GLY A 238 21.71 -13.34 -10.53
CA GLY A 238 20.28 -13.24 -10.87
C GLY A 238 19.39 -12.64 -9.78
N GLU A 239 19.97 -12.10 -8.71
CA GLU A 239 19.26 -11.41 -7.63
C GLU A 239 18.95 -9.97 -8.05
N VAL A 240 17.73 -9.49 -7.76
CA VAL A 240 17.30 -8.12 -8.07
C VAL A 240 17.97 -7.15 -7.10
N THR A 241 18.72 -6.19 -7.63
CA THR A 241 19.42 -5.16 -6.84
C THR A 241 18.81 -3.77 -7.00
N GLY A 242 17.81 -3.61 -7.86
CA GLY A 242 17.11 -2.35 -8.13
C GLY A 242 16.20 -2.46 -9.35
N TYR A 243 15.62 -1.33 -9.75
CA TYR A 243 14.74 -1.24 -10.91
C TYR A 243 15.11 -0.05 -11.77
N THR A 244 14.88 -0.15 -13.08
CA THR A 244 14.87 1.01 -13.98
C THR A 244 13.47 1.27 -14.50
N VAL A 245 13.12 2.55 -14.69
CA VAL A 245 11.80 2.99 -15.17
C VAL A 245 11.99 3.95 -16.34
N SER A 246 11.30 3.70 -17.45
CA SER A 246 11.23 4.65 -18.56
C SER A 246 10.13 5.68 -18.34
N THR A 247 10.38 6.92 -18.76
CA THR A 247 9.44 8.04 -18.65
C THR A 247 8.67 8.27 -19.96
N ASN A 248 7.61 9.08 -19.87
CA ASN A 248 6.93 9.66 -21.02
C ASN A 248 7.75 10.84 -21.61
N ASP A 249 7.22 11.48 -22.64
CA ASP A 249 7.85 12.62 -23.33
C ASP A 249 8.04 13.84 -22.39
N ASP A 250 7.21 13.96 -21.35
CA ASP A 250 7.31 15.01 -20.32
C ASP A 250 8.28 14.64 -19.18
N GLY A 251 8.98 13.51 -19.26
CA GLY A 251 9.91 13.07 -18.22
C GLY A 251 9.25 12.41 -17.01
N GLU A 252 7.94 12.18 -17.02
CA GLU A 252 7.20 11.60 -15.89
C GLU A 252 6.99 10.08 -16.05
N ALA A 253 6.94 9.37 -14.92
CA ALA A 253 6.49 7.98 -14.85
C ALA A 253 5.66 7.75 -13.57
N SER A 254 4.65 6.89 -13.67
CA SER A 254 3.87 6.43 -12.51
C SER A 254 3.99 4.92 -12.38
N VAL A 255 4.57 4.47 -11.28
CA VAL A 255 4.77 3.06 -10.96
C VAL A 255 4.27 2.79 -9.53
N SER A 256 4.38 1.56 -9.05
CA SER A 256 3.92 1.19 -7.73
C SER A 256 4.87 0.21 -7.09
N ILE A 257 5.23 0.48 -5.83
CA ILE A 257 5.93 -0.49 -4.99
C ILE A 257 4.88 -1.43 -4.43
N VAL A 258 5.08 -2.72 -4.62
CA VAL A 258 4.23 -3.77 -4.06
C VAL A 258 5.05 -4.63 -3.12
N SER A 259 4.52 -4.87 -1.93
CA SER A 259 5.13 -5.70 -0.90
C SER A 259 4.08 -6.58 -0.23
N SER A 260 4.47 -7.81 0.12
CA SER A 260 3.62 -8.75 0.87
C SER A 260 3.51 -8.44 2.38
N THR A 261 4.25 -7.44 2.85
CA THR A 261 4.23 -6.94 4.23
C THR A 261 4.23 -5.42 4.24
N GLU A 262 3.59 -4.82 5.23
CA GLU A 262 3.65 -3.37 5.45
C GLU A 262 5.12 -2.96 5.53
N ILE A 263 5.47 -1.93 4.77
CA ILE A 263 6.79 -1.34 4.79
C ILE A 263 6.67 -0.21 5.81
N ALA A 264 7.53 -0.21 6.83
CA ALA A 264 7.54 0.88 7.80
C ALA A 264 7.89 2.20 7.09
N GLN A 265 7.38 3.33 7.60
CA GLN A 265 7.65 4.62 6.99
C GLN A 265 9.15 4.88 6.82
N ASP A 266 9.98 4.59 7.83
CA ASP A 266 11.45 4.71 7.73
C ASP A 266 12.05 3.91 6.56
N ASP A 267 11.48 2.74 6.24
CA ASP A 267 11.94 1.89 5.15
C ASP A 267 11.47 2.44 3.78
N LEU A 268 10.28 3.05 3.70
CA LEU A 268 9.79 3.79 2.52
C LEU A 268 10.65 5.03 2.25
N ASN A 269 10.95 5.80 3.31
CA ASN A 269 11.78 7.02 3.26
C ASN A 269 13.22 6.72 2.82
N SER A 270 13.66 5.46 2.91
CA SER A 270 15.00 5.04 2.48
C SER A 270 15.10 4.73 0.98
N ILE A 271 13.96 4.69 0.27
CA ILE A 271 13.92 4.38 -1.16
C ILE A 271 14.38 5.61 -1.94
N THR A 272 15.45 5.44 -2.70
CA THR A 272 16.02 6.53 -3.51
C THR A 272 15.77 6.26 -4.99
N SER A 273 15.35 7.29 -5.72
CA SER A 273 15.37 7.27 -7.18
C SER A 273 16.47 8.17 -7.71
N SER A 274 17.10 7.80 -8.82
CA SER A 274 18.07 8.65 -9.50
C SER A 274 18.03 8.49 -11.00
N VAL A 275 18.20 9.60 -11.70
CA VAL A 275 18.20 9.64 -13.16
C VAL A 275 19.33 10.55 -13.63
N THR A 276 19.81 10.32 -14.84
CA THR A 276 20.72 11.25 -15.51
C THR A 276 20.22 11.43 -16.94
N SER A 277 19.67 12.60 -17.21
CA SER A 277 19.25 13.00 -18.56
C SER A 277 20.35 13.86 -19.19
N THR A 278 20.52 13.79 -20.51
CA THR A 278 21.55 14.54 -21.23
C THR A 278 20.95 15.32 -22.38
N GLU A 279 21.21 16.62 -22.42
CA GLU A 279 20.83 17.48 -23.53
C GLU A 279 21.97 17.55 -24.57
N SER A 280 21.63 17.33 -25.85
CA SER A 280 22.64 17.17 -26.90
C SER A 280 23.26 18.49 -27.37
N ASN A 281 22.68 19.67 -27.08
CA ASN A 281 23.14 20.97 -27.61
C ASN A 281 23.74 21.92 -26.55
N GLY A 282 24.15 21.41 -25.39
CA GLY A 282 24.73 22.19 -24.29
C GLY A 282 25.53 21.32 -23.32
N GLY A 283 25.19 20.03 -23.20
CA GLY A 283 25.89 19.05 -22.36
C GLY A 283 25.46 19.07 -20.90
N ASP A 284 24.31 19.69 -20.62
CA ASP A 284 23.74 19.74 -19.28
C ASP A 284 23.25 18.35 -18.87
N THR A 285 23.54 17.99 -17.62
CA THR A 285 23.07 16.76 -16.99
C THR A 285 22.27 17.13 -15.74
N ALA A 286 21.01 16.73 -15.68
CA ALA A 286 20.22 16.81 -14.46
C ALA A 286 20.30 15.46 -13.74
N SER A 287 20.60 15.48 -12.44
CA SER A 287 20.41 14.32 -11.59
C SER A 287 19.46 14.68 -10.46
N ILE A 288 18.35 13.96 -10.41
CA ILE A 288 17.30 14.15 -9.42
C ILE A 288 17.38 12.98 -8.46
N THR A 289 17.32 13.28 -7.17
CA THR A 289 16.98 12.31 -6.16
C THR A 289 15.61 12.69 -5.62
N THR A 290 14.62 11.80 -5.77
CA THR A 290 13.26 12.00 -5.25
C THR A 290 12.95 10.90 -4.24
N ASN A 291 12.47 11.31 -3.07
CA ASN A 291 11.75 10.46 -2.11
C ASN A 291 10.25 10.59 -2.41
N ILE A 292 9.52 9.48 -2.39
CA ILE A 292 8.52 9.26 -3.43
C ILE A 292 7.08 9.11 -2.89
N ALA A 293 6.90 9.16 -1.55
CA ALA A 293 5.61 9.38 -0.86
C ALA A 293 5.77 9.32 0.66
N GLY A 294 5.07 10.23 1.36
CA GLY A 294 4.98 10.27 2.82
C GLY A 294 5.74 11.46 3.39
N ASP A 295 5.80 11.54 4.71
CA ASP A 295 6.59 12.59 5.36
C ASP A 295 8.07 12.17 5.36
N ASP A 296 8.88 12.73 4.47
CA ASP A 296 10.25 12.28 4.23
C ASP A 296 11.31 13.10 4.98
N GLN A 297 12.47 12.47 5.22
CA GLN A 297 13.70 13.15 5.61
C GLN A 297 14.74 13.00 4.50
N ILE A 298 15.24 14.11 3.97
CA ILE A 298 16.12 14.15 2.80
C ILE A 298 17.43 14.79 3.21
N ASP A 299 18.53 14.05 3.09
CA ASP A 299 19.86 14.61 3.37
C ASP A 299 20.20 15.67 2.31
N TYR A 300 20.53 16.89 2.76
CA TYR A 300 20.99 17.95 1.89
C TYR A 300 22.39 17.63 1.34
N ASP A 301 22.48 17.54 0.01
CA ASP A 301 23.74 17.42 -0.73
C ASP A 301 23.94 18.66 -1.60
N ASP A 302 24.94 19.48 -1.27
CA ASP A 302 25.30 20.72 -1.97
C ASP A 302 25.78 20.50 -3.41
N THR A 303 25.99 19.24 -3.81
CA THR A 303 26.32 18.84 -5.18
C THR A 303 25.11 18.43 -6.03
N SER A 304 23.93 18.29 -5.43
CA SER A 304 22.70 17.98 -6.16
C SER A 304 22.19 19.18 -6.97
N THR A 305 21.79 18.92 -8.22
CA THR A 305 21.25 19.98 -9.09
C THR A 305 19.79 20.31 -8.81
N THR A 306 19.06 19.35 -8.23
CA THR A 306 17.62 19.40 -7.95
C THR A 306 17.27 18.38 -6.85
N ILE A 307 16.48 18.79 -5.85
CA ILE A 307 15.93 17.97 -4.78
C ILE A 307 14.41 18.17 -4.79
N ASP A 308 13.67 17.08 -4.81
CA ASP A 308 12.20 17.09 -4.78
C ASP A 308 11.71 16.10 -3.71
N GLY A 309 10.97 16.60 -2.71
CA GLY A 309 10.41 15.77 -1.63
C GLY A 309 9.13 15.02 -2.01
N GLY A 310 8.50 15.35 -3.14
CA GLY A 310 7.33 14.64 -3.61
C GLY A 310 6.05 15.01 -2.88
N THR A 311 5.41 14.03 -2.21
CA THR A 311 4.10 14.23 -1.56
C THR A 311 4.18 13.88 -0.09
N GLY A 312 3.78 14.80 0.78
CA GLY A 312 3.77 14.59 2.23
C GLY A 312 4.25 15.86 2.92
N PHE A 313 4.74 15.72 4.14
CA PHE A 313 5.48 16.76 4.84
C PHE A 313 6.97 16.42 4.82
N ASP A 314 7.73 17.09 3.95
CA ASP A 314 9.09 16.68 3.64
C ASP A 314 10.12 17.59 4.31
N SER A 315 11.12 16.99 4.95
CA SER A 315 12.14 17.67 5.75
C SER A 315 13.53 17.49 5.16
N LEU A 316 14.17 18.58 4.74
CA LEU A 316 15.57 18.59 4.33
C LEU A 316 16.48 18.63 5.56
N VAL A 317 17.28 17.59 5.77
CA VAL A 317 18.22 17.43 6.87
C VAL A 317 19.57 18.00 6.45
N VAL A 318 20.05 19.03 7.16
CA VAL A 318 21.32 19.69 6.86
C VAL A 318 22.41 19.10 7.76
N GLY A 319 23.45 18.52 7.16
CA GLY A 319 24.56 17.90 7.90
C GLY A 319 25.62 18.93 8.36
N ASP A 320 26.37 18.58 9.41
CA ASP A 320 27.35 19.39 10.19
C ASP A 320 28.26 20.40 9.44
N ASP A 321 28.48 20.28 8.13
CA ASP A 321 29.41 21.09 7.34
C ASP A 321 28.72 21.90 6.20
N ALA A 322 27.38 21.97 6.17
CA ALA A 322 26.62 22.61 5.11
C ALA A 322 25.90 23.90 5.56
N ASP A 323 25.89 24.90 4.67
CA ASP A 323 25.09 26.12 4.76
C ASP A 323 24.17 26.18 3.53
N ILE A 324 23.03 26.86 3.62
CA ILE A 324 22.09 27.04 2.51
C ILE A 324 22.09 28.52 2.13
N ASP A 325 22.48 28.82 0.89
CA ASP A 325 22.41 30.17 0.32
C ASP A 325 21.44 30.19 -0.86
N PHE A 326 20.25 30.77 -0.65
CA PHE A 326 19.19 30.80 -1.66
C PHE A 326 19.56 31.63 -2.90
N ASP A 327 20.54 32.54 -2.82
CA ASP A 327 21.08 33.22 -4.02
C ASP A 327 21.82 32.23 -4.96
N ASN A 328 22.26 31.08 -4.44
CA ASN A 328 22.98 30.05 -5.21
C ASN A 328 22.10 28.84 -5.56
N ILE A 329 20.84 28.83 -5.14
CA ILE A 329 19.86 27.79 -5.47
C ILE A 329 19.02 28.31 -6.64
N THR A 330 18.91 27.54 -7.71
CA THR A 330 17.99 27.90 -8.82
C THR A 330 16.54 27.67 -8.38
N SER A 331 15.58 28.43 -8.93
CA SER A 331 14.16 28.38 -8.52
C SER A 331 13.53 26.98 -8.48
N ASP A 332 14.07 26.04 -9.26
CA ASP A 332 13.53 24.69 -9.39
C ASP A 332 14.44 23.62 -8.73
N ALA A 333 15.46 24.07 -7.97
CA ALA A 333 16.43 23.15 -7.36
C ALA A 333 15.96 22.55 -6.04
N LEU A 334 14.98 23.15 -5.35
CA LEU A 334 14.30 22.56 -4.21
C LEU A 334 12.80 22.62 -4.48
N SER A 335 12.07 21.51 -4.32
CA SER A 335 10.63 21.45 -4.51
C SER A 335 9.99 20.45 -3.55
N ASN A 336 8.74 20.69 -3.17
CA ASN A 336 8.00 19.90 -2.18
C ASN A 336 8.82 19.67 -0.90
N ILE A 337 9.31 20.75 -0.27
CA ILE A 337 10.01 20.70 1.02
C ILE A 337 9.33 21.65 2.00
N GLU A 338 8.72 21.12 3.06
CA GLU A 338 8.00 21.86 4.08
C GLU A 338 8.78 22.04 5.39
N ALA A 339 9.92 21.36 5.54
CA ALA A 339 10.78 21.51 6.70
C ALA A 339 12.27 21.54 6.37
N PHE A 340 13.02 22.29 7.19
CA PHE A 340 14.46 22.21 7.31
C PHE A 340 14.82 21.76 8.72
N ASP A 341 15.60 20.68 8.81
CA ASP A 341 16.17 20.17 10.06
C ASP A 341 17.65 20.57 10.15
N LEU A 342 17.93 21.58 10.97
CA LEU A 342 19.27 22.10 11.26
C LEU A 342 19.81 21.57 12.60
N THR A 343 19.18 20.56 13.22
CA THR A 343 19.52 20.13 14.58
C THR A 343 20.90 19.45 14.70
N ASN A 344 21.57 19.18 13.58
CA ASN A 344 22.87 18.52 13.51
C ASN A 344 23.97 19.47 12.98
N GLY A 345 24.42 20.40 13.82
CA GLY A 345 25.58 21.22 13.50
C GLY A 345 25.36 22.69 13.87
N SER A 346 25.96 23.57 13.09
CA SER A 346 25.73 25.01 13.14
C SER A 346 25.63 25.50 11.71
N HIS A 347 24.45 26.00 11.35
CA HIS A 347 24.07 26.25 9.97
C HIS A 347 23.64 27.70 9.77
N ASN A 348 23.87 28.19 8.56
CA ASN A 348 23.38 29.48 8.11
C ASN A 348 22.48 29.26 6.90
N ILE A 349 21.24 29.70 7.02
CA ILE A 349 20.33 29.90 5.89
C ILE A 349 20.40 31.38 5.52
N THR A 350 20.90 31.69 4.33
CA THR A 350 21.01 33.06 3.84
C THR A 350 20.11 33.32 2.65
N ASN A 351 19.63 34.56 2.57
CA ASN A 351 18.89 35.12 1.44
C ASN A 351 17.53 34.46 1.17
N LEU A 352 16.91 33.81 2.18
CA LEU A 352 15.58 33.20 2.03
C LEU A 352 14.52 34.28 1.82
N ASP A 353 13.98 34.36 0.61
CA ASP A 353 12.92 35.27 0.22
C ASP A 353 11.55 34.57 0.07
N LEU A 354 10.51 35.32 -0.29
CA LEU A 354 9.16 34.79 -0.38
C LEU A 354 8.96 33.88 -1.61
N THR A 355 9.65 34.18 -2.71
CA THR A 355 9.62 33.38 -3.93
C THR A 355 10.23 32.03 -3.66
N ASP A 356 11.35 32.00 -2.93
CA ASP A 356 12.02 30.76 -2.54
C ASP A 356 11.07 29.81 -1.79
N VAL A 357 10.29 30.35 -0.83
CA VAL A 357 9.30 29.54 -0.10
C VAL A 357 8.18 29.04 -1.02
N ILE A 358 7.67 29.90 -1.91
CA ILE A 358 6.59 29.52 -2.85
C ILE A 358 7.05 28.43 -3.82
N ASP A 359 8.26 28.56 -4.35
CA ASP A 359 8.79 27.63 -5.36
C ASP A 359 9.20 26.29 -4.71
N MET A 360 9.62 26.32 -3.44
CA MET A 360 10.08 25.16 -2.69
C MET A 360 8.96 24.36 -2.01
N THR A 361 7.92 25.01 -1.50
CA THR A 361 6.87 24.33 -0.71
C THR A 361 5.65 23.98 -1.58
N ASN A 362 4.75 23.14 -1.05
CA ASN A 362 3.50 22.82 -1.72
C ASN A 362 2.45 23.96 -1.65
N ALA A 363 1.21 23.67 -2.07
CA ALA A 363 0.12 24.66 -2.17
C ALA A 363 -0.23 25.41 -0.86
N ASP A 364 0.19 24.91 0.30
CA ASP A 364 -0.01 25.57 1.60
C ASP A 364 1.03 26.67 1.89
N ASN A 365 2.12 26.74 1.11
CA ASN A 365 3.18 27.75 1.21
C ASN A 365 3.75 27.92 2.64
N GLU A 366 3.87 26.81 3.38
CA GLU A 366 4.36 26.79 4.76
C GLU A 366 5.71 26.08 4.85
N LEU A 367 6.69 26.74 5.48
CA LEU A 367 8.01 26.18 5.79
C LEU A 367 8.26 26.18 7.30
N LYS A 368 8.72 25.06 7.85
CA LYS A 368 9.20 24.95 9.24
C LYS A 368 10.71 24.83 9.29
N ILE A 369 11.38 25.53 10.19
CA ILE A 369 12.83 25.46 10.35
C ILE A 369 13.13 25.09 11.80
N PHE A 370 13.65 23.89 12.01
CA PHE A 370 14.13 23.37 13.29
C PHE A 370 15.62 23.66 13.43
N GLY A 371 16.07 23.97 14.64
CA GLY A 371 17.48 24.26 14.91
C GLY A 371 17.68 24.79 16.33
N ASP A 372 18.91 25.15 16.67
CA ASP A 372 19.27 25.69 17.98
C ASP A 372 19.92 27.08 17.91
N ALA A 373 20.44 27.56 19.05
CA ALA A 373 21.00 28.90 19.18
C ALA A 373 22.31 29.13 18.42
N ASP A 374 22.94 28.07 17.91
CA ASP A 374 24.13 28.14 17.05
C ASP A 374 23.75 28.24 15.55
N ASP A 375 22.47 28.13 15.20
CA ASP A 375 21.96 28.30 13.83
C ASP A 375 21.46 29.73 13.55
N SER A 376 21.46 30.12 12.28
CA SER A 376 20.88 31.39 11.84
C SER A 376 20.11 31.34 10.54
N VAL A 377 19.03 32.14 10.47
CA VAL A 377 18.20 32.32 9.27
C VAL A 377 18.14 33.81 8.92
N ALA A 378 18.51 34.16 7.70
CA ALA A 378 18.39 35.51 7.16
C ALA A 378 17.24 35.58 6.14
N LEU A 379 16.13 36.18 6.58
CA LEU A 379 14.96 36.44 5.75
C LEU A 379 15.15 37.70 4.92
N GLN A 380 15.04 37.61 3.60
CA GLN A 380 15.29 38.70 2.66
C GLN A 380 13.97 39.31 2.15
N ASN A 381 13.81 40.62 2.30
CA ASN A 381 12.70 41.33 1.66
C ASN A 381 13.02 41.61 0.19
N THR A 382 12.02 41.54 -0.68
CA THR A 382 12.19 41.77 -2.13
C THR A 382 11.14 42.73 -2.69
N VAL A 383 11.22 42.98 -3.99
CA VAL A 383 10.24 43.78 -4.74
C VAL A 383 9.88 43.00 -5.99
N ASP A 384 8.59 42.76 -6.19
CA ASP A 384 8.11 42.02 -7.36
C ASP A 384 8.22 42.82 -8.68
N ASP A 385 7.95 42.16 -9.80
CA ASP A 385 7.96 42.77 -11.14
C ASP A 385 6.98 43.95 -11.31
N ALA A 386 5.95 44.01 -10.47
CA ALA A 386 4.98 45.11 -10.43
C ALA A 386 5.47 46.29 -9.56
N GLY A 387 6.63 46.16 -8.91
CA GLY A 387 7.20 47.17 -8.01
C GLY A 387 6.58 47.18 -6.62
N VAL A 388 5.88 46.10 -6.23
CA VAL A 388 5.28 45.93 -4.91
C VAL A 388 6.30 45.28 -3.98
N ALA A 389 6.45 45.86 -2.78
CA ALA A 389 7.35 45.31 -1.78
C ALA A 389 6.78 44.01 -1.20
N GLN A 390 7.63 42.98 -1.15
CA GLN A 390 7.36 41.69 -0.56
C GLN A 390 8.16 41.62 0.74
N THR A 391 7.47 41.79 1.87
CA THR A 391 8.13 41.94 3.17
C THR A 391 7.65 40.92 4.17
N TRP A 392 8.59 40.39 4.95
CA TRP A 392 8.32 39.52 6.08
C TRP A 392 7.75 40.29 7.26
N GLU A 393 6.65 39.79 7.83
CA GLU A 393 6.08 40.28 9.08
C GLU A 393 6.23 39.25 10.19
N GLN A 394 6.86 39.62 11.30
CA GLN A 394 7.00 38.75 12.47
C GLN A 394 5.70 38.73 13.29
N GLY A 395 5.25 37.54 13.68
CA GLY A 395 4.12 37.32 14.58
C GLY A 395 4.39 37.76 16.03
N GLU A 396 3.33 38.13 16.76
CA GLU A 396 3.45 38.66 18.14
C GLU A 396 3.71 37.58 19.20
N THR A 397 3.37 36.33 18.91
CA THR A 397 3.45 35.21 19.87
C THR A 397 4.07 34.00 19.21
N SER A 398 4.89 33.27 19.96
CA SER A 398 5.34 31.95 19.52
C SER A 398 4.21 30.94 19.56
N VAL A 399 4.25 30.00 18.63
CA VAL A 399 3.34 28.86 18.53
C VAL A 399 4.07 27.59 18.98
N ALA A 400 3.35 26.64 19.57
CA ALA A 400 3.90 25.35 19.95
C ALA A 400 3.40 24.28 18.98
N ASP A 401 4.27 23.35 18.59
CA ASP A 401 3.84 22.12 17.92
C ASP A 401 3.39 21.05 18.93
N ASP A 402 3.03 19.87 18.42
CA ASP A 402 2.55 18.74 19.22
C ASP A 402 3.65 18.12 20.11
N ASP A 403 4.92 18.32 19.76
CA ASP A 403 6.09 17.86 20.52
C ASP A 403 6.58 18.89 21.56
N GLY A 404 6.03 20.10 21.51
CA GLY A 404 6.32 21.20 22.45
C GLY A 404 7.47 22.09 22.02
N ASN A 405 7.95 22.00 20.78
CA ASN A 405 8.89 22.95 20.20
C ASN A 405 8.18 24.29 20.00
N GLN A 406 8.91 25.38 20.18
CA GLN A 406 8.35 26.73 20.15
C GLN A 406 8.84 27.45 18.90
N PHE A 407 7.94 27.94 18.07
CA PHE A 407 8.28 28.63 16.81
C PHE A 407 7.89 30.10 16.84
N ILE A 408 8.71 30.94 16.23
CA ILE A 408 8.37 32.31 15.85
C ILE A 408 7.87 32.29 14.40
N THR A 409 6.65 32.76 14.17
CA THR A 409 6.09 32.85 12.82
C THR A 409 6.54 34.14 12.13
N PHE A 410 6.95 34.01 10.87
CA PHE A 410 7.19 35.10 9.92
C PHE A 410 6.30 34.85 8.72
N SER A 411 5.45 35.81 8.35
CA SER A 411 4.43 35.59 7.31
C SER A 411 4.17 36.84 6.49
N ASN A 412 3.57 36.65 5.32
CA ASN A 412 2.84 37.69 4.59
C ASN A 412 1.43 37.14 4.22
N ASN A 413 0.80 37.67 3.16
CA ASN A 413 -0.50 37.15 2.70
C ASN A 413 -0.42 35.79 1.98
N ASP A 414 0.76 35.39 1.52
CA ASP A 414 0.97 34.32 0.55
C ASP A 414 1.84 33.18 1.10
N VAL A 415 2.69 33.43 2.10
CA VAL A 415 3.62 32.45 2.71
C VAL A 415 3.66 32.53 4.24
N SER A 416 4.01 31.43 4.88
CA SER A 416 4.24 31.31 6.33
C SER A 416 5.53 30.54 6.61
N VAL A 417 6.42 31.11 7.41
CA VAL A 417 7.65 30.44 7.87
C VAL A 417 7.64 30.39 9.40
N LEU A 418 7.77 29.19 9.95
CA LEU A 418 7.85 28.93 11.38
C LEU A 418 9.28 28.57 11.72
N ILE A 419 9.98 29.46 12.40
CA ILE A 419 11.39 29.26 12.76
C ILE A 419 11.48 28.94 14.25
N ASP A 420 12.20 27.89 14.63
CA ASP A 420 12.40 27.55 16.04
C ASP A 420 12.89 28.79 16.81
N SER A 421 12.30 29.01 17.98
CA SER A 421 12.56 30.18 18.81
C SER A 421 13.99 30.24 19.35
N ASP A 422 14.72 29.13 19.32
CA ASP A 422 16.13 29.09 19.66
C ASP A 422 17.03 29.58 18.51
N VAL A 423 16.59 29.51 17.25
CA VAL A 423 17.36 29.93 16.06
C VAL A 423 17.48 31.45 15.94
N VAL A 424 18.65 31.93 15.52
CA VAL A 424 18.91 33.37 15.37
C VAL A 424 18.36 33.89 14.04
N VAL A 425 17.30 34.68 14.09
CA VAL A 425 16.70 35.29 12.88
C VAL A 425 17.22 36.70 12.62
N THR A 426 17.57 36.97 11.36
CA THR A 426 17.89 38.31 10.85
C THR A 426 16.99 38.68 9.67
N MET A 427 16.70 39.98 9.52
CA MET A 427 15.82 40.50 8.47
C MET A 427 16.62 41.45 7.57
N GLY A 428 16.64 41.15 6.27
CA GLY A 428 17.42 41.83 5.22
C GLY A 428 16.65 42.82 4.37
#